data_AF-A0A7C2KSB4-F1
#
_entry.id   AF-A0A7C2KSB4-F1
#
_cell.length_a   1.000
_cell.length_b   1.000
_cell.length_c   1.000
_cell.angle_alpha   90.00
_cell.angle_beta   90.00
_cell.angle_gamma   90.00
#
_symmetry.space_group_name_H-M   'P 1'
#
loop_
_entity.id
_entity.type
_entity.pdbx_description
1 polymer ?
#
loop_
_entity_poly.entity_id
_entity_poly.type
_entity_poly.pdbx_seq_one_letter_code
_entity_poly.pdbx_strand_id
1 'polypeptide(L)'
;MSNRVSPVVLVCGAAFGGLILCGGCPAPGAAVIAQISVSTTQGSAPLHVVVSAEQSTSRNGAIAKVQWDFAGEAESTDVVAEHTFSNPGRYVITLMVEDETGEQDRTAVTVRVAGGPVTAVIDANPTSGAAPLEVQFDGTASTAEDDVVFDYFWDFGDGGTSRRSAPMHTYTRAGTFTVELRAVSAGGVDGTAQVEITVADGGSGSLQFSGGQFATLPVSAASALTAFTFEAWCRPESDGGGVVSFGSPSVALLLLPSANAVQLRSGNTTLSDSVFNTAGRWRHYAITYRDGEGAKVYVDGGEVSSGGLSGSFTVDALTLGAGYRGNIARVVFWADARTAAEIAADIDSAPTGSEADLLGYWSLSERAGQTLGNAASGGAPGTLGASSSSETSDPAWSSDGP
;
A
#
# COMPACT_ATOMS: atom_id res chain seq x y z
N MET A 1 24.40 -1.58 36.33
CA MET A 1 25.01 -0.55 35.48
C MET A 1 25.02 -1.10 34.06
N SER A 2 24.09 -0.63 33.23
CA SER A 2 23.80 -1.17 31.91
C SER A 2 24.74 -0.51 30.89
N ASN A 3 25.69 -1.28 30.35
CA ASN A 3 26.51 -0.88 29.21
C ASN A 3 25.63 -0.85 27.97
N ARG A 4 25.12 0.33 27.60
CA ARG A 4 24.51 0.57 26.29
C ARG A 4 25.58 1.09 25.35
N VAL A 5 26.10 0.21 24.50
CA VAL A 5 26.86 0.60 23.30
C VAL A 5 25.86 1.26 22.36
N SER A 6 25.97 2.57 22.15
CA SER A 6 25.22 3.28 21.11
C SER A 6 25.98 3.17 19.78
N PRO A 7 25.32 2.84 18.66
CA PRO A 7 25.96 2.88 17.36
C PRO A 7 26.04 4.36 16.92
N VAL A 8 27.25 4.92 16.90
CA VAL A 8 27.47 6.29 16.42
C VAL A 8 27.64 6.24 14.90
N VAL A 9 26.76 6.98 14.23
CA VAL A 9 26.76 7.23 12.79
C VAL A 9 27.89 8.19 12.43
N LEU A 10 28.66 7.84 11.40
CA LEU A 10 29.77 8.63 10.84
C LEU A 10 29.27 9.96 10.26
N VAL A 11 29.97 11.05 10.56
CA VAL A 11 29.94 12.29 9.77
C VAL A 11 31.27 12.38 9.01
N CYS A 12 31.21 12.23 7.68
CA CYS A 12 32.38 12.29 6.80
C CYS A 12 32.71 13.77 6.48
N GLY A 13 33.92 14.22 6.83
CA GLY A 13 34.47 15.52 6.47
C GLY A 13 35.43 15.41 5.29
N ALA A 14 35.39 16.40 4.39
CA ALA A 14 36.00 16.41 3.07
C ALA A 14 37.48 16.00 2.99
N ALA A 15 37.80 15.24 1.93
CA ALA A 15 39.14 14.76 1.59
C ALA A 15 40.07 15.89 1.12
N PHE A 16 41.27 15.96 1.70
CA PHE A 16 42.45 16.50 1.06
C PHE A 16 43.58 15.48 1.21
N GLY A 17 44.09 14.95 0.08
CA GLY A 17 45.28 14.08 0.07
C GLY A 17 45.05 12.58 0.24
N GLY A 18 43.91 12.02 -0.19
CA GLY A 18 43.74 10.57 -0.33
C GLY A 18 43.56 9.75 0.95
N LEU A 19 43.40 10.41 2.10
CA LEU A 19 43.21 9.76 3.41
C LEU A 19 41.86 10.17 4.01
N ILE A 20 41.03 9.21 4.38
CA ILE A 20 39.72 9.45 4.99
C ILE A 20 39.88 9.49 6.51
N LEU A 21 39.58 10.63 7.14
CA LEU A 21 39.58 10.79 8.60
C LEU A 21 38.27 10.26 9.18
N CYS A 22 38.37 9.31 10.11
CA CYS A 22 37.25 8.75 10.86
C CYS A 22 37.54 8.92 12.35
N GLY A 23 36.73 9.72 13.05
CA GLY A 23 36.84 9.92 14.49
C GLY A 23 35.46 9.99 15.13
N GLY A 24 35.31 9.36 16.30
CA GLY A 24 34.14 9.56 17.15
C GLY A 24 34.18 10.95 17.80
N CYS A 25 33.03 11.48 18.20
CA CYS A 25 32.99 12.69 19.03
C CYS A 25 33.56 12.34 20.41
N PRO A 26 34.73 12.87 20.82
CA PRO A 26 35.33 12.51 22.10
C PRO A 26 34.45 13.02 23.25
N ALA A 27 34.39 12.25 24.35
CA ALA A 27 33.70 12.69 25.56
C ALA A 27 34.33 14.01 26.06
N PRO A 28 33.52 15.00 26.52
CA PRO A 28 34.05 16.24 27.04
C PRO A 28 35.01 15.94 28.21
N GLY A 29 36.30 16.21 28.01
CA GLY A 29 37.32 16.01 29.04
C GLY A 29 38.26 14.81 28.86
N ALA A 30 38.10 13.96 27.84
CA ALA A 30 39.05 12.86 27.56
C ALA A 30 40.49 13.38 27.38
N ALA A 31 41.48 12.80 28.06
CA ALA A 31 42.86 13.25 27.89
C ALA A 31 43.49 12.65 26.64
N VAL A 32 43.11 11.43 26.25
CA VAL A 32 43.51 10.74 25.02
C VAL A 32 42.37 10.77 24.00
N ILE A 33 42.69 11.02 22.73
CA ILE A 33 41.76 11.02 21.60
C ILE A 33 42.35 10.17 20.48
N ALA A 34 41.73 9.02 20.21
CA ALA A 34 42.08 8.13 19.12
C ALA A 34 41.53 8.67 17.79
N GLN A 35 42.39 8.78 16.77
CA GLN A 35 41.97 9.17 15.42
C GLN A 35 42.54 8.19 14.39
N ILE A 36 41.65 7.66 13.54
CA ILE A 36 42.02 6.78 12.43
C ILE A 36 41.99 7.57 11.14
N SER A 37 42.98 7.32 10.31
CA SER A 37 42.93 7.63 8.89
C SER A 37 43.16 6.36 8.08
N VAL A 38 42.42 6.19 6.98
CA VAL A 38 42.47 4.99 6.13
C VAL A 38 42.56 5.37 4.65
N SER A 39 43.31 4.60 3.87
CA SER A 39 43.47 4.82 2.42
C SER A 39 42.17 4.64 1.62
N THR A 40 41.34 3.67 2.01
CA THR A 40 40.01 3.45 1.42
C THR A 40 39.09 2.71 2.39
N THR A 41 37.80 2.97 2.32
CA THR A 41 36.75 2.25 3.06
C THR A 41 35.99 1.26 2.20
N GLN A 42 36.30 1.17 0.90
CA GLN A 42 35.61 0.29 -0.04
C GLN A 42 36.51 -0.14 -1.23
N GLY A 43 36.26 -1.33 -1.75
CA GLY A 43 36.92 -1.85 -2.96
C GLY A 43 36.66 -3.34 -3.14
N SER A 44 37.10 -3.95 -4.25
CA SER A 44 36.91 -5.37 -4.52
C SER A 44 37.95 -6.24 -3.82
N ALA A 45 37.60 -7.49 -3.51
CA ALA A 45 38.56 -8.48 -3.02
C ALA A 45 39.61 -8.84 -4.10
N PRO A 46 40.90 -9.00 -3.75
CA PRO A 46 41.51 -8.65 -2.46
C PRO A 46 41.71 -7.13 -2.32
N LEU A 47 41.39 -6.57 -1.15
CA LEU A 47 41.51 -5.14 -0.86
C LEU A 47 42.68 -4.85 0.08
N HIS A 48 43.70 -4.15 -0.43
CA HIS A 48 44.79 -3.60 0.39
C HIS A 48 44.38 -2.25 1.00
N VAL A 49 44.59 -2.12 2.31
CA VAL A 49 44.35 -0.88 3.06
C VAL A 49 45.58 -0.47 3.85
N VAL A 50 45.78 0.84 3.96
CA VAL A 50 46.77 1.46 4.83
C VAL A 50 46.02 2.27 5.89
N VAL A 51 46.33 2.03 7.16
CA VAL A 51 45.76 2.74 8.31
C VAL A 51 46.84 3.51 9.06
N SER A 52 46.49 4.68 9.58
CA SER A 52 47.41 5.52 10.34
C SER A 52 46.74 6.11 11.58
N ALA A 53 47.47 6.05 12.70
CA ALA A 53 47.12 6.62 14.01
C ALA A 53 47.80 7.97 14.27
N GLU A 54 48.52 8.54 13.29
CA GLU A 54 49.34 9.75 13.44
C GLU A 54 48.59 10.98 13.94
N GLN A 55 47.27 11.02 13.74
CA GLN A 55 46.40 12.11 14.19
C GLN A 55 45.88 11.92 15.62
N SER A 56 46.20 10.81 16.28
CA SER A 56 45.82 10.58 17.67
C SER A 56 46.59 11.51 18.60
N THR A 57 45.93 12.02 19.64
CA THR A 57 46.52 13.03 20.54
C THR A 57 46.29 12.68 22.00
N SER A 58 47.18 13.15 22.88
CA SER A 58 46.95 13.18 24.33
C SER A 58 47.29 14.54 24.92
N ARG A 59 46.54 14.98 25.94
CA ARG A 59 46.85 16.16 26.76
C ARG A 59 47.84 15.86 27.89
N ASN A 60 48.08 14.59 28.19
CA ASN A 60 48.98 14.17 29.27
C ASN A 60 50.39 13.80 28.78
N GLY A 61 50.65 13.82 27.46
CA GLY A 61 51.96 13.49 26.91
C GLY A 61 51.89 12.91 25.50
N ALA A 62 52.90 12.11 25.15
CA ALA A 62 52.92 11.36 23.89
C ALA A 62 52.02 10.11 23.97
N ILE A 63 51.60 9.62 22.79
CA ILE A 63 51.00 8.29 22.69
C ILE A 63 52.12 7.26 22.87
N ALA A 64 52.02 6.46 23.94
CA ALA A 64 53.00 5.45 24.33
C ALA A 64 52.73 4.09 23.69
N LYS A 65 51.47 3.79 23.34
CA LYS A 65 51.07 2.52 22.73
C LYS A 65 50.03 2.73 21.65
N VAL A 66 50.19 1.98 20.55
CA VAL A 66 49.23 1.83 19.47
C VAL A 66 48.92 0.34 19.33
N GLN A 67 47.66 -0.01 19.17
CA GLN A 67 47.24 -1.37 18.87
C GLN A 67 46.09 -1.35 17.86
N TRP A 68 46.32 -1.97 16.72
CA TRP A 68 45.35 -2.22 15.66
C TRP A 68 44.83 -3.64 15.77
N ASP A 69 43.53 -3.81 15.53
CA ASP A 69 42.90 -5.10 15.26
C ASP A 69 42.15 -5.00 13.92
N PHE A 70 42.56 -5.82 12.95
CA PHE A 70 41.97 -5.91 11.62
C PHE A 70 40.81 -6.91 11.62
N ALA A 71 39.81 -6.65 12.47
CA ALA A 71 38.63 -7.49 12.65
C ALA A 71 38.96 -8.95 13.04
N GLY A 72 40.01 -9.17 13.85
CA GLY A 72 40.47 -10.47 14.30
C GLY A 72 41.33 -11.26 13.30
N GLU A 73 41.57 -10.75 12.08
CA GLU A 73 42.44 -11.42 11.10
C GLU A 73 43.93 -11.18 11.36
N ALA A 74 44.26 -9.99 11.89
CA ALA A 74 45.62 -9.59 12.20
C ALA A 74 45.63 -8.48 13.27
N GLU A 75 46.76 -8.34 13.97
CA GLU A 75 47.03 -7.22 14.87
C GLU A 75 48.31 -6.51 14.44
N SER A 76 48.42 -5.22 14.76
CA SER A 76 49.67 -4.46 14.59
C SER A 76 49.85 -3.45 15.71
N THR A 77 51.10 -3.11 16.04
CA THR A 77 51.45 -2.03 16.97
C THR A 77 52.11 -0.85 16.28
N ASP A 78 52.19 -0.85 14.95
CA ASP A 78 52.81 0.21 14.18
C ASP A 78 51.90 1.44 14.13
N VAL A 79 52.50 2.65 14.13
CA VAL A 79 51.74 3.90 14.00
C VAL A 79 51.03 3.97 12.64
N VAL A 80 51.68 3.46 11.60
CA VAL A 80 51.13 3.24 10.27
C VAL A 80 51.24 1.75 9.96
N ALA A 81 50.11 1.11 9.65
CA ALA A 81 50.03 -0.32 9.40
C ALA A 81 49.30 -0.60 8.08
N GLU A 82 49.58 -1.75 7.48
CA GLU A 82 48.94 -2.19 6.25
C GLU A 82 48.31 -3.58 6.45
N HIS A 83 47.17 -3.82 5.79
CA HIS A 83 46.53 -5.14 5.76
C HIS A 83 45.86 -5.38 4.40
N THR A 84 45.74 -6.64 4.00
CA THR A 84 44.99 -7.03 2.79
C THR A 84 43.87 -7.99 3.15
N PHE A 85 42.63 -7.54 2.99
CA PHE A 85 41.45 -8.38 3.14
C PHE A 85 41.27 -9.19 1.86
N SER A 86 41.49 -10.50 1.96
CA SER A 86 41.46 -11.40 0.79
C SER A 86 40.05 -11.86 0.41
N ASN A 87 39.13 -11.86 1.37
CA ASN A 87 37.75 -12.29 1.16
C ASN A 87 36.80 -11.08 1.15
N PRO A 88 35.70 -11.14 0.40
CA PRO A 88 34.62 -10.18 0.50
C PRO A 88 33.99 -10.15 1.90
N GLY A 89 33.44 -8.98 2.27
CA GLY A 89 32.72 -8.82 3.52
C GLY A 89 32.78 -7.41 4.10
N ARG A 90 32.28 -7.30 5.34
CA ARG A 90 32.28 -6.06 6.12
C ARG A 90 33.23 -6.20 7.30
N TYR A 91 34.33 -5.45 7.26
CA TYR A 91 35.39 -5.48 8.26
C TYR A 91 35.35 -4.25 9.14
N VAL A 92 35.48 -4.44 10.46
CA VAL A 92 35.58 -3.34 11.43
C VAL A 92 37.00 -3.33 11.97
N ILE A 93 37.80 -2.37 11.50
CA ILE A 93 39.16 -2.16 12.00
C ILE A 93 39.06 -1.32 13.26
N THR A 94 39.68 -1.78 14.36
CA THR A 94 39.70 -1.02 15.62
C THR A 94 41.11 -0.54 15.94
N LEU A 95 41.20 0.67 16.50
CA LEU A 95 42.40 1.29 17.03
C LEU A 95 42.23 1.47 18.53
N MET A 96 43.23 1.08 19.30
CA MET A 96 43.43 1.49 20.68
C MET A 96 44.74 2.27 20.77
N VAL A 97 44.69 3.43 21.40
CA VAL A 97 45.89 4.20 21.75
C VAL A 97 45.94 4.41 23.26
N GLU A 98 47.15 4.41 23.82
CA GLU A 98 47.41 4.65 25.24
C GLU A 98 48.51 5.71 25.37
N ASP A 99 48.37 6.63 26.32
CA ASP A 99 49.42 7.59 26.65
C ASP A 99 50.38 7.10 27.75
N GLU A 100 51.41 7.89 28.06
CA GLU A 100 52.43 7.56 29.07
C GLU A 100 51.88 7.42 30.50
N THR A 101 50.67 7.93 30.76
CA THR A 101 49.99 7.83 32.06
C THR A 101 49.09 6.60 32.15
N GLY A 102 48.97 5.83 31.06
CA GLY A 102 48.13 4.64 30.96
C GLY A 102 46.67 4.93 30.59
N GLU A 103 46.32 6.17 30.22
CA GLU A 103 44.97 6.51 29.76
C GLU A 103 44.77 6.02 28.32
N GLN A 104 43.61 5.43 28.03
CA GLN A 104 43.32 4.81 26.73
C GLN A 104 42.10 5.41 26.05
N ASP A 105 42.14 5.47 24.73
CA ASP A 105 40.96 5.69 23.90
C ASP A 105 40.89 4.66 22.77
N ARG A 106 39.68 4.39 22.28
CA ARG A 106 39.42 3.44 21.19
C ARG A 106 38.53 4.07 20.13
N THR A 107 38.84 3.79 18.87
CA THR A 107 37.98 4.17 17.75
C THR A 107 37.99 3.09 16.67
N ALA A 108 37.08 3.17 15.72
CA ALA A 108 36.90 2.14 14.71
C ALA A 108 36.50 2.72 13.35
N VAL A 109 36.88 2.02 12.28
CA VAL A 109 36.47 2.31 10.90
C VAL A 109 35.92 1.05 10.25
N THR A 110 34.85 1.18 9.48
CA THR A 110 34.29 0.07 8.69
C THR A 110 34.86 0.11 7.27
N VAL A 111 35.41 -1.01 6.82
CA VAL A 111 35.84 -1.26 5.44
C VAL A 111 34.91 -2.29 4.82
N ARG A 112 34.45 -2.03 3.58
CA ARG A 112 33.63 -2.97 2.80
C ARG A 112 34.44 -3.53 1.64
N VAL A 113 34.56 -4.84 1.59
CA VAL A 113 35.28 -5.55 0.53
C VAL A 113 34.23 -6.21 -0.36
N ALA A 114 34.03 -5.67 -1.55
CA ALA A 114 33.05 -6.14 -2.52
C ALA A 114 33.45 -7.51 -3.08
N GLY A 115 32.47 -8.42 -3.12
CA GLY A 115 32.54 -9.69 -3.83
C GLY A 115 32.05 -9.58 -5.27
N GLY A 116 31.55 -10.69 -5.79
CA GLY A 116 30.94 -10.76 -7.10
C GLY A 116 29.50 -10.21 -7.13
N PRO A 117 28.77 -10.43 -8.24
CA PRO A 117 27.40 -9.94 -8.40
C PRO A 117 26.44 -10.52 -7.36
N VAL A 118 25.39 -9.75 -7.06
CA VAL A 118 24.26 -10.19 -6.24
C VAL A 118 23.11 -10.60 -7.15
N THR A 119 22.57 -11.80 -6.93
CA THR A 119 21.32 -12.27 -7.55
C THR A 119 20.22 -12.19 -6.50
N ALA A 120 19.36 -11.18 -6.63
CA ALA A 120 18.17 -11.06 -5.79
C ALA A 120 17.07 -12.03 -6.26
N VAL A 121 16.36 -12.63 -5.30
CA VAL A 121 15.27 -13.57 -5.57
C VAL A 121 14.10 -13.21 -4.66
N ILE A 122 12.90 -13.14 -5.24
CA ILE A 122 11.65 -12.94 -4.49
C ILE A 122 10.82 -14.20 -4.60
N ASP A 123 10.41 -14.74 -3.46
CA ASP A 123 9.24 -15.59 -3.35
C ASP A 123 8.10 -14.80 -2.68
N ALA A 124 6.87 -14.99 -3.18
CA ALA A 124 5.69 -14.28 -2.71
C ALA A 124 4.48 -15.21 -2.73
N ASN A 125 3.75 -15.27 -1.62
CA ASN A 125 2.58 -16.13 -1.51
C ASN A 125 1.47 -15.47 -0.65
N PRO A 126 0.25 -15.29 -1.18
CA PRO A 126 -0.15 -15.48 -2.58
C PRO A 126 0.30 -14.32 -3.50
N THR A 127 0.43 -14.56 -4.81
CA THR A 127 0.70 -13.50 -5.80
C THR A 127 -0.56 -12.81 -6.34
N SER A 128 -1.73 -13.34 -6.01
CA SER A 128 -3.00 -12.71 -6.35
C SER A 128 -4.10 -13.06 -5.34
N GLY A 129 -5.12 -12.20 -5.26
CA GLY A 129 -6.26 -12.41 -4.38
C GLY A 129 -7.12 -11.16 -4.22
N ALA A 130 -8.13 -11.23 -3.37
CA ALA A 130 -9.04 -10.12 -3.08
C ALA A 130 -8.47 -9.18 -2.01
N ALA A 131 -8.72 -7.88 -2.12
CA ALA A 131 -8.46 -6.94 -1.04
C ALA A 131 -9.37 -7.23 0.19
N PRO A 132 -8.87 -7.10 1.43
CA PRO A 132 -7.46 -6.94 1.78
C PRO A 132 -6.68 -8.24 1.54
N LEU A 133 -5.57 -8.15 0.81
CA LEU A 133 -4.70 -9.30 0.52
C LEU A 133 -3.44 -9.23 1.38
N GLU A 134 -3.31 -10.15 2.33
CA GLU A 134 -2.06 -10.35 3.07
C GLU A 134 -1.14 -11.28 2.27
N VAL A 135 0.07 -10.80 1.98
CA VAL A 135 1.09 -11.53 1.22
C VAL A 135 2.33 -11.72 2.11
N GLN A 136 2.80 -12.96 2.17
CA GLN A 136 4.10 -13.28 2.74
C GLN A 136 5.16 -13.18 1.64
N PHE A 137 6.17 -12.35 1.86
CA PHE A 137 7.34 -12.26 0.99
C PHE A 137 8.53 -12.97 1.64
N ASP A 138 9.41 -13.52 0.81
CA ASP A 138 10.66 -14.12 1.23
C ASP A 138 11.77 -13.78 0.22
N GLY A 139 12.80 -13.09 0.70
CA GLY A 139 13.99 -12.74 -0.07
C GLY A 139 15.20 -13.64 0.22
N THR A 140 15.08 -14.60 1.14
CA THR A 140 16.22 -15.37 1.69
C THR A 140 16.91 -16.28 0.69
N ALA A 141 16.29 -16.54 -0.47
CA ALA A 141 16.91 -17.25 -1.59
C ALA A 141 17.90 -16.36 -2.40
N SER A 142 18.02 -15.07 -2.07
CA SER A 142 19.00 -14.16 -2.69
C SER A 142 20.43 -14.59 -2.36
N THR A 143 21.34 -14.46 -3.33
CA THR A 143 22.74 -14.89 -3.20
C THR A 143 23.70 -13.80 -3.64
N ALA A 144 24.92 -13.83 -3.09
CA ALA A 144 26.03 -12.97 -3.49
C ALA A 144 27.23 -13.88 -3.80
N GLU A 145 27.88 -13.69 -4.94
CA GLU A 145 29.05 -14.49 -5.32
C GLU A 145 30.25 -14.12 -4.44
N ASP A 146 30.87 -15.12 -3.80
CA ASP A 146 31.98 -15.00 -2.85
C ASP A 146 31.72 -14.08 -1.64
N ASP A 147 30.46 -13.72 -1.37
CA ASP A 147 30.04 -12.85 -0.28
C ASP A 147 28.72 -13.39 0.32
N VAL A 148 28.12 -12.66 1.25
CA VAL A 148 26.83 -12.98 1.85
C VAL A 148 25.88 -11.80 1.69
N VAL A 149 24.61 -12.08 1.38
CA VAL A 149 23.55 -11.06 1.44
C VAL A 149 23.36 -10.65 2.90
N PHE A 150 23.53 -9.35 3.17
CA PHE A 150 23.56 -8.78 4.50
C PHE A 150 22.32 -7.93 4.79
N ASP A 151 21.84 -7.16 3.81
CA ASP A 151 20.67 -6.28 3.96
C ASP A 151 19.63 -6.54 2.86
N TYR A 152 18.37 -6.33 3.20
CA TYR A 152 17.21 -6.40 2.30
C TYR A 152 16.46 -5.09 2.36
N PHE A 153 15.99 -4.59 1.21
CA PHE A 153 15.11 -3.43 1.12
C PHE A 153 13.95 -3.78 0.20
N TRP A 154 12.75 -3.71 0.75
CA TRP A 154 11.50 -3.94 0.03
C TRP A 154 10.78 -2.63 -0.22
N ASP A 155 10.29 -2.46 -1.44
CA ASP A 155 9.24 -1.53 -1.82
C ASP A 155 8.04 -2.36 -2.32
N PHE A 156 6.89 -2.23 -1.67
CA PHE A 156 5.70 -3.02 -2.02
C PHE A 156 4.89 -2.40 -3.16
N GLY A 157 5.28 -1.23 -3.68
CA GLY A 157 4.59 -0.58 -4.80
C GLY A 157 3.30 0.17 -4.42
N ASP A 158 2.91 0.14 -3.14
CA ASP A 158 1.77 0.88 -2.57
C ASP A 158 2.18 1.98 -1.58
N GLY A 159 3.49 2.24 -1.46
CA GLY A 159 4.11 3.14 -0.49
C GLY A 159 4.59 2.47 0.80
N GLY A 160 4.28 1.18 1.00
CA GLY A 160 4.84 0.38 2.09
C GLY A 160 6.28 -0.07 1.81
N THR A 161 7.11 -0.15 2.86
CA THR A 161 8.50 -0.62 2.76
C THR A 161 8.90 -1.54 3.92
N SER A 162 9.94 -2.34 3.74
CA SER A 162 10.49 -3.18 4.80
C SER A 162 12.00 -3.42 4.66
N ARG A 163 12.66 -3.73 5.79
CA ARG A 163 14.06 -4.19 5.83
C ARG A 163 14.24 -5.63 6.33
N ARG A 164 13.13 -6.35 6.56
CA ARG A 164 13.17 -7.76 6.96
C ARG A 164 13.48 -8.62 5.74
N SER A 165 14.19 -9.72 5.92
CA SER A 165 14.42 -10.69 4.85
C SER A 165 13.13 -11.40 4.40
N ALA A 166 12.17 -11.61 5.32
CA ALA A 166 10.87 -12.22 5.04
C ALA A 166 9.72 -11.42 5.71
N PRO A 167 9.28 -10.30 5.12
CA PRO A 167 8.18 -9.50 5.65
C PRO A 167 6.80 -10.03 5.25
N MET A 168 5.79 -9.74 6.09
CA MET A 168 4.38 -9.78 5.69
C MET A 168 3.94 -8.36 5.33
N HIS A 169 3.11 -8.23 4.30
CA HIS A 169 2.49 -6.96 3.90
C HIS A 169 1.04 -7.17 3.50
N THR A 170 0.18 -6.19 3.77
CA THR A 170 -1.26 -6.26 3.47
C THR A 170 -1.66 -5.16 2.50
N TYR A 171 -2.06 -5.56 1.30
CA TYR A 171 -2.64 -4.66 0.31
C TYR A 171 -4.12 -4.44 0.62
N THR A 172 -4.48 -3.21 0.99
CA THR A 172 -5.87 -2.87 1.40
C THR A 172 -6.75 -2.41 0.25
N ARG A 173 -6.17 -2.11 -0.91
CA ARG A 173 -6.87 -1.62 -2.11
C ARG A 173 -6.62 -2.57 -3.27
N ALA A 174 -7.61 -2.71 -4.15
CA ALA A 174 -7.42 -3.37 -5.43
C ALA A 174 -6.42 -2.62 -6.31
N GLY A 175 -5.72 -3.36 -7.16
CA GLY A 175 -4.70 -2.87 -8.07
C GLY A 175 -3.64 -3.92 -8.36
N THR A 176 -2.80 -3.62 -9.34
CA THR A 176 -1.57 -4.38 -9.60
C THR A 176 -0.41 -3.61 -8.99
N PHE A 177 0.33 -4.26 -8.10
CA PHE A 177 1.46 -3.68 -7.39
C PHE A 177 2.76 -4.34 -7.86
N THR A 178 3.71 -3.54 -8.34
CA THR A 178 5.06 -4.01 -8.66
C THR A 178 5.90 -3.94 -7.40
N VAL A 179 6.23 -5.10 -6.83
CA VAL A 179 7.10 -5.22 -5.66
C VAL A 179 8.54 -5.27 -6.12
N GLU A 180 9.40 -4.49 -5.49
CA GLU A 180 10.84 -4.51 -5.71
C GLU A 180 11.59 -4.94 -4.44
N LEU A 181 12.49 -5.91 -4.61
CA LEU A 181 13.49 -6.26 -3.62
C LEU A 181 14.85 -5.78 -4.09
N ARG A 182 15.56 -5.06 -3.23
CA ARG A 182 17.00 -4.80 -3.35
C ARG A 182 17.75 -5.56 -2.24
N ALA A 183 18.52 -6.57 -2.64
CA ALA A 183 19.41 -7.32 -1.77
C ALA A 183 20.81 -6.71 -1.83
N VAL A 184 21.48 -6.55 -0.69
CA VAL A 184 22.81 -5.93 -0.60
C VAL A 184 23.75 -6.86 0.16
N SER A 185 24.92 -7.14 -0.42
CA SER A 185 25.96 -7.96 0.18
C SER A 185 26.68 -7.25 1.32
N ALA A 186 27.41 -7.98 2.17
CA ALA A 186 28.21 -7.38 3.24
C ALA A 186 29.29 -6.43 2.67
N GLY A 187 29.89 -6.81 1.54
CA GLY A 187 30.79 -5.98 0.73
C GLY A 187 30.16 -4.76 0.06
N GLY A 188 28.83 -4.61 0.13
CA GLY A 188 28.10 -3.44 -0.37
C GLY A 188 27.72 -3.49 -1.84
N VAL A 189 27.84 -4.64 -2.50
CA VAL A 189 27.30 -4.88 -3.85
C VAL A 189 25.81 -5.14 -3.73
N ASP A 190 25.00 -4.68 -4.67
CA ASP A 190 23.56 -4.88 -4.67
C ASP A 190 23.03 -5.53 -5.94
N GLY A 191 21.86 -6.15 -5.80
CA GLY A 191 21.08 -6.73 -6.88
C GLY A 191 19.60 -6.50 -6.63
N THR A 192 18.81 -6.40 -7.69
CA THR A 192 17.37 -6.16 -7.60
C THR A 192 16.57 -7.26 -8.29
N ALA A 193 15.35 -7.48 -7.79
CA ALA A 193 14.35 -8.36 -8.37
C ALA A 193 12.97 -7.70 -8.25
N GLN A 194 12.05 -8.07 -9.13
CA GLN A 194 10.68 -7.57 -9.10
C GLN A 194 9.68 -8.71 -9.27
N VAL A 195 8.50 -8.56 -8.64
CA VAL A 195 7.35 -9.44 -8.81
C VAL A 195 6.07 -8.62 -8.81
N GLU A 196 5.07 -9.03 -9.60
CA GLU A 196 3.75 -8.39 -9.60
C GLU A 196 2.81 -9.10 -8.63
N ILE A 197 2.09 -8.32 -7.82
CA ILE A 197 0.99 -8.78 -6.98
C ILE A 197 -0.30 -8.20 -7.52
N THR A 198 -1.25 -9.07 -7.90
CA THR A 198 -2.55 -8.65 -8.43
C THR A 198 -3.62 -8.75 -7.35
N VAL A 199 -4.09 -7.60 -6.87
CA VAL A 199 -5.15 -7.51 -5.87
C VAL A 199 -6.44 -7.16 -6.58
N ALA A 200 -7.34 -8.13 -6.69
CA ALA A 200 -8.68 -7.91 -7.18
C ALA A 200 -9.49 -7.15 -6.14
N ASP A 201 -10.50 -6.41 -6.61
CA ASP A 201 -11.50 -5.87 -5.70
C ASP A 201 -12.17 -7.02 -4.97
N GLY A 202 -12.06 -6.99 -3.65
CA GLY A 202 -12.59 -8.02 -2.80
C GLY A 202 -14.10 -7.97 -2.79
N GLY A 203 -14.75 -8.61 -3.77
CA GLY A 203 -16.19 -8.88 -3.81
C GLY A 203 -16.75 -9.67 -2.60
N SER A 204 -15.93 -9.87 -1.56
CA SER A 204 -16.28 -10.35 -0.23
C SER A 204 -16.85 -9.24 0.68
N GLY A 205 -16.69 -7.96 0.29
CA GLY A 205 -17.30 -6.81 0.93
C GLY A 205 -18.53 -6.35 0.16
N SER A 206 -19.71 -6.87 0.52
CA SER A 206 -20.97 -6.37 -0.02
C SER A 206 -22.02 -6.25 1.06
N LEU A 207 -22.90 -5.27 0.88
CA LEU A 207 -24.14 -5.20 1.64
C LEU A 207 -25.15 -6.14 1.02
N GLN A 208 -25.72 -7.01 1.84
CA GLN A 208 -26.84 -7.84 1.46
C GLN A 208 -28.14 -7.12 1.77
N PHE A 209 -28.99 -7.01 0.76
CA PHE A 209 -30.35 -6.51 0.88
C PHE A 209 -31.32 -7.70 0.78
N SER A 210 -32.24 -7.80 1.73
CA SER A 210 -33.29 -8.83 1.76
C SER A 210 -34.67 -8.24 1.42
N GLY A 211 -34.70 -7.06 0.80
CA GLY A 211 -35.90 -6.34 0.36
C GLY A 211 -36.49 -5.37 1.37
N GLY A 212 -36.06 -5.38 2.64
CA GLY A 212 -36.54 -4.48 3.69
C GLY A 212 -35.51 -3.47 4.19
N GLN A 213 -34.25 -3.57 3.75
CA GLN A 213 -33.20 -2.60 4.06
C GLN A 213 -33.04 -1.61 2.91
N PHE A 214 -32.53 -0.43 3.23
CA PHE A 214 -32.02 0.50 2.23
C PHE A 214 -30.81 1.24 2.80
N ALA A 215 -29.97 1.80 1.93
CA ALA A 215 -28.91 2.71 2.32
C ALA A 215 -29.17 4.09 1.72
N THR A 216 -28.92 5.14 2.48
CA THR A 216 -28.96 6.52 1.99
C THR A 216 -27.53 7.01 1.82
N LEU A 217 -27.16 7.40 0.61
CA LEU A 217 -25.83 7.87 0.25
C LEU A 217 -25.90 9.35 -0.18
N PRO A 218 -25.52 10.30 0.68
CA PRO A 218 -25.51 11.71 0.33
C PRO A 218 -24.56 11.98 -0.83
N VAL A 219 -24.98 12.76 -1.83
CA VAL A 219 -24.11 13.18 -2.93
C VAL A 219 -23.82 14.68 -2.82
N SER A 220 -22.64 15.10 -3.23
CA SER A 220 -22.17 16.49 -3.10
C SER A 220 -22.63 17.40 -4.24
N ALA A 221 -23.76 17.10 -4.91
CA ALA A 221 -24.23 17.89 -6.03
C ALA A 221 -24.70 19.29 -5.57
N ALA A 222 -24.05 20.34 -6.09
CA ALA A 222 -24.38 21.73 -5.73
C ALA A 222 -25.50 22.35 -6.59
N SER A 223 -25.86 21.72 -7.71
CA SER A 223 -26.86 22.21 -8.66
C SER A 223 -27.55 21.06 -9.40
N ALA A 224 -28.68 21.34 -10.07
CA ALA A 224 -29.40 20.34 -10.84
C ALA A 224 -28.53 19.80 -11.99
N LEU A 225 -28.45 18.47 -12.08
CA LEU A 225 -27.64 17.76 -13.05
C LEU A 225 -28.34 17.70 -14.41
N THR A 226 -27.64 18.10 -15.46
CA THR A 226 -28.04 17.90 -16.87
C THR A 226 -27.33 16.72 -17.52
N ALA A 227 -26.35 16.14 -16.82
CA ALA A 227 -25.74 14.87 -17.14
C ALA A 227 -25.38 14.12 -15.86
N PHE A 228 -25.31 12.79 -15.91
CA PHE A 228 -24.79 11.98 -14.80
C PHE A 228 -24.42 10.58 -15.29
N THR A 229 -23.60 9.90 -14.47
CA THR A 229 -23.38 8.45 -14.59
C THR A 229 -23.54 7.80 -13.22
N PHE A 230 -24.32 6.73 -13.17
CA PHE A 230 -24.41 5.85 -12.00
C PHE A 230 -23.85 4.48 -12.36
N GLU A 231 -23.00 3.92 -11.51
CA GLU A 231 -22.45 2.58 -11.68
C GLU A 231 -22.60 1.76 -10.41
N ALA A 232 -22.90 0.47 -10.57
CA ALA A 232 -23.00 -0.46 -9.45
C ALA A 232 -22.53 -1.87 -9.81
N TRP A 233 -21.89 -2.52 -8.84
CA TRP A 233 -21.53 -3.92 -8.89
C TRP A 233 -22.54 -4.68 -8.05
N CYS A 234 -23.34 -5.51 -8.71
CA CYS A 234 -24.51 -6.14 -8.12
C CYS A 234 -24.52 -7.65 -8.38
N ARG A 235 -24.98 -8.41 -7.38
CA ARG A 235 -25.37 -9.81 -7.50
C ARG A 235 -26.82 -9.97 -7.07
N PRO A 236 -27.80 -9.85 -7.99
CA PRO A 236 -29.19 -10.02 -7.63
C PRO A 236 -29.50 -11.50 -7.38
N GLU A 237 -30.34 -11.79 -6.39
CA GLU A 237 -30.69 -13.15 -5.99
C GLU A 237 -32.12 -13.52 -6.40
N SER A 238 -33.04 -12.55 -6.44
CA SER A 238 -34.44 -12.75 -6.85
C SER A 238 -35.08 -11.42 -7.27
N ASP A 239 -36.32 -11.45 -7.76
CA ASP A 239 -37.07 -10.23 -8.03
C ASP A 239 -37.31 -9.41 -6.75
N GLY A 240 -37.17 -8.09 -6.89
CA GLY A 240 -37.53 -7.14 -5.84
C GLY A 240 -36.81 -5.81 -6.03
N GLY A 241 -37.56 -4.71 -5.93
CA GLY A 241 -37.06 -3.35 -5.73
C GLY A 241 -36.07 -2.78 -6.76
N GLY A 242 -35.47 -1.64 -6.39
CA GLY A 242 -34.47 -0.94 -7.18
C GLY A 242 -33.08 -1.09 -6.57
N VAL A 243 -32.06 -1.25 -7.41
CA VAL A 243 -30.66 -1.17 -6.99
C VAL A 243 -30.38 0.21 -6.44
N VAL A 244 -30.85 1.24 -7.15
CA VAL A 244 -30.79 2.64 -6.73
C VAL A 244 -32.06 3.37 -7.13
N SER A 245 -32.50 4.32 -6.31
CA SER A 245 -33.39 5.41 -6.71
C SER A 245 -32.84 6.76 -6.22
N PHE A 246 -33.00 7.80 -7.02
CA PHE A 246 -32.52 9.14 -6.70
C PHE A 246 -33.23 10.20 -7.54
N GLY A 247 -32.97 11.46 -7.21
CA GLY A 247 -33.36 12.58 -8.06
C GLY A 247 -34.80 13.07 -7.93
N SER A 248 -35.03 14.31 -8.37
CA SER A 248 -36.33 14.87 -8.69
C SER A 248 -36.25 15.54 -10.08
N PRO A 249 -36.96 15.03 -11.11
CA PRO A 249 -37.82 13.85 -11.09
C PRO A 249 -37.06 12.56 -10.77
N SER A 250 -37.75 11.56 -10.22
CA SER A 250 -37.09 10.32 -9.75
C SER A 250 -36.55 9.50 -10.91
N VAL A 251 -35.34 8.97 -10.73
CA VAL A 251 -34.67 7.99 -11.56
C VAL A 251 -34.45 6.73 -10.74
N ALA A 252 -34.71 5.55 -11.31
CA ALA A 252 -34.49 4.28 -10.65
C ALA A 252 -33.89 3.23 -11.60
N LEU A 253 -32.88 2.50 -11.11
CA LEU A 253 -32.36 1.28 -11.74
C LEU A 253 -33.01 0.06 -11.08
N LEU A 254 -33.67 -0.77 -11.87
CA LEU A 254 -34.29 -2.02 -11.40
C LEU A 254 -33.67 -3.21 -12.11
N LEU A 255 -33.36 -4.25 -11.34
CA LEU A 255 -32.96 -5.56 -11.84
C LEU A 255 -34.12 -6.53 -11.61
N LEU A 256 -34.58 -7.18 -12.67
CA LEU A 256 -35.74 -8.09 -12.64
C LEU A 256 -35.32 -9.47 -13.15
N PRO A 257 -34.70 -10.31 -12.29
CA PRO A 257 -34.21 -11.63 -12.68
C PRO A 257 -35.24 -12.55 -13.33
N SER A 258 -36.48 -12.63 -12.83
CA SER A 258 -37.49 -13.53 -13.43
C SER A 258 -37.99 -13.04 -14.78
N ALA A 259 -37.97 -11.72 -15.01
CA ALA A 259 -38.29 -11.12 -16.30
C ALA A 259 -37.08 -11.06 -17.25
N ASN A 260 -35.89 -11.48 -16.77
CA ASN A 260 -34.62 -11.37 -17.50
C ASN A 260 -34.38 -9.95 -18.03
N ALA A 261 -34.63 -8.94 -17.19
CA ALA A 261 -34.64 -7.55 -17.61
C ALA A 261 -33.86 -6.63 -16.66
N VAL A 262 -33.16 -5.66 -17.25
CA VAL A 262 -32.67 -4.44 -16.59
C VAL A 262 -33.56 -3.28 -17.02
N GLN A 263 -33.94 -2.41 -16.07
CA GLN A 263 -34.79 -1.26 -16.36
C GLN A 263 -34.25 0.03 -15.75
N LEU A 264 -34.24 1.09 -16.56
CA LEU A 264 -34.19 2.46 -16.08
C LEU A 264 -35.60 3.03 -16.10
N ARG A 265 -36.09 3.53 -14.96
CA ARG A 265 -37.38 4.22 -14.87
C ARG A 265 -37.18 5.67 -14.46
N SER A 266 -37.86 6.57 -15.17
CA SER A 266 -38.02 7.96 -14.72
C SER A 266 -39.36 8.52 -15.19
N GLY A 267 -40.22 8.89 -14.23
CA GLY A 267 -41.60 9.27 -14.52
C GLY A 267 -42.34 8.19 -15.33
N ASN A 268 -42.83 8.56 -16.51
CA ASN A 268 -43.51 7.65 -17.45
C ASN A 268 -42.56 6.97 -18.44
N THR A 269 -41.26 7.30 -18.41
CA THR A 269 -40.25 6.70 -19.29
C THR A 269 -39.71 5.43 -18.64
N THR A 270 -39.71 4.33 -19.39
CA THR A 270 -39.02 3.09 -19.03
C THR A 270 -38.12 2.68 -20.19
N LEU A 271 -36.82 2.62 -19.94
CA LEU A 271 -35.88 1.94 -20.83
C LEU A 271 -35.69 0.53 -20.28
N SER A 272 -35.83 -0.47 -21.13
CA SER A 272 -35.66 -1.86 -20.73
C SER A 272 -34.98 -2.63 -21.84
N ASP A 273 -34.14 -3.57 -21.46
CA ASP A 273 -33.63 -4.57 -22.39
C ASP A 273 -33.64 -5.96 -21.74
N SER A 274 -33.77 -6.99 -22.59
CA SER A 274 -33.89 -8.40 -22.22
C SER A 274 -32.53 -9.09 -22.27
N VAL A 275 -31.54 -8.54 -21.58
CA VAL A 275 -30.20 -9.13 -21.54
C VAL A 275 -29.88 -9.51 -20.09
N PHE A 276 -29.61 -10.80 -19.91
CA PHE A 276 -28.94 -11.50 -18.80
C PHE A 276 -29.74 -12.34 -17.79
N ASN A 277 -29.26 -13.59 -17.66
CA ASN A 277 -29.39 -14.46 -16.48
C ASN A 277 -28.62 -13.83 -15.31
N THR A 278 -29.35 -13.07 -14.49
CA THR A 278 -28.82 -12.23 -13.42
C THR A 278 -28.77 -12.93 -12.05
N ALA A 279 -29.52 -14.03 -11.86
CA ALA A 279 -29.64 -14.65 -10.55
C ALA A 279 -28.32 -15.28 -10.09
N GLY A 280 -27.80 -14.77 -8.96
CA GLY A 280 -26.63 -15.31 -8.27
C GLY A 280 -25.27 -15.00 -8.91
N ARG A 281 -25.21 -14.15 -9.94
CA ARG A 281 -23.94 -13.76 -10.60
C ARG A 281 -23.61 -12.29 -10.37
N TRP A 282 -22.34 -12.01 -10.07
CA TRP A 282 -21.83 -10.65 -10.01
C TRP A 282 -21.74 -10.06 -11.41
N ARG A 283 -22.23 -8.82 -11.56
CA ARG A 283 -22.19 -8.04 -12.79
C ARG A 283 -22.03 -6.57 -12.49
N HIS A 284 -21.49 -5.84 -13.46
CA HIS A 284 -21.46 -4.39 -13.49
C HIS A 284 -22.67 -3.86 -14.24
N TYR A 285 -23.31 -2.84 -13.68
CA TYR A 285 -24.42 -2.12 -14.30
C TYR A 285 -24.12 -0.64 -14.26
N ALA A 286 -24.32 0.05 -15.39
CA ALA A 286 -24.19 1.50 -15.46
C ALA A 286 -25.38 2.15 -16.16
N ILE A 287 -25.68 3.38 -15.76
CA ILE A 287 -26.63 4.27 -16.42
C ILE A 287 -25.91 5.58 -16.73
N THR A 288 -25.99 6.03 -17.97
CA THR A 288 -25.59 7.40 -18.34
C THR A 288 -26.79 8.19 -18.77
N TYR A 289 -26.80 9.48 -18.46
CA TYR A 289 -27.77 10.43 -18.97
C TYR A 289 -27.08 11.73 -19.37
N ARG A 290 -27.46 12.31 -20.51
CA ARG A 290 -27.10 13.68 -20.90
C ARG A 290 -28.29 14.32 -21.60
N ASP A 291 -28.66 15.53 -21.18
CA ASP A 291 -29.77 16.27 -21.79
C ASP A 291 -29.51 16.50 -23.29
N GLY A 292 -30.51 16.21 -24.11
CA GLY A 292 -30.39 16.19 -25.58
C GLY A 292 -29.87 14.89 -26.19
N GLU A 293 -29.15 14.04 -25.45
CA GLU A 293 -28.68 12.72 -25.92
C GLU A 293 -29.53 11.55 -25.38
N GLY A 294 -30.24 11.77 -24.28
CA GLY A 294 -31.08 10.77 -23.64
C GLY A 294 -30.32 9.94 -22.60
N ALA A 295 -30.87 8.77 -22.27
CA ALA A 295 -30.28 7.87 -21.30
C ALA A 295 -29.89 6.54 -21.95
N LYS A 296 -28.86 5.91 -21.38
CA LYS A 296 -28.33 4.62 -21.79
C LYS A 296 -28.12 3.72 -20.60
N VAL A 297 -28.25 2.43 -20.80
CA VAL A 297 -28.00 1.37 -19.83
C VAL A 297 -26.89 0.48 -20.35
N TYR A 298 -25.92 0.19 -19.51
CA TYR A 298 -24.79 -0.68 -19.80
C TYR A 298 -24.76 -1.85 -18.84
N VAL A 299 -24.26 -2.98 -19.32
CA VAL A 299 -23.96 -4.15 -18.50
C VAL A 299 -22.58 -4.68 -18.89
N ASP A 300 -21.72 -4.86 -17.89
CA ASP A 300 -20.33 -5.30 -18.07
C ASP A 300 -19.61 -4.49 -19.17
N GLY A 301 -19.81 -3.17 -19.16
CA GLY A 301 -19.22 -2.21 -20.12
C GLY A 301 -19.92 -2.08 -21.47
N GLY A 302 -20.80 -3.02 -21.84
CA GLY A 302 -21.53 -2.97 -23.11
C GLY A 302 -22.86 -2.22 -23.02
N GLU A 303 -23.14 -1.31 -23.95
CA GLU A 303 -24.47 -0.67 -24.07
C GLU A 303 -25.52 -1.75 -24.42
N VAL A 304 -26.56 -1.85 -23.61
CA VAL A 304 -27.68 -2.79 -23.82
C VAL A 304 -28.96 -2.06 -24.22
N SER A 305 -29.20 -0.86 -23.69
CA SER A 305 -30.42 -0.10 -23.98
C SER A 305 -30.13 1.38 -24.07
N SER A 306 -30.87 2.09 -24.92
CA SER A 306 -30.86 3.54 -24.98
C SER A 306 -32.23 4.08 -25.34
N GLY A 307 -32.51 5.32 -24.92
CA GLY A 307 -33.75 5.99 -25.28
C GLY A 307 -33.92 7.39 -24.71
N GLY A 308 -35.01 8.03 -25.10
CA GLY A 308 -35.28 9.43 -24.79
C GLY A 308 -35.53 9.67 -23.30
N LEU A 309 -34.70 10.52 -22.71
CA LEU A 309 -34.89 11.15 -21.40
C LEU A 309 -34.46 12.61 -21.56
N SER A 310 -35.10 13.54 -20.87
CA SER A 310 -34.83 14.97 -21.04
C SER A 310 -35.09 15.74 -19.76
N GLY A 311 -34.40 16.88 -19.61
CA GLY A 311 -34.54 17.79 -18.48
C GLY A 311 -33.36 17.75 -17.50
N SER A 312 -33.57 18.32 -16.32
CA SER A 312 -32.56 18.40 -15.26
C SER A 312 -33.02 17.66 -14.02
N PHE A 313 -32.09 17.08 -13.28
CA PHE A 313 -32.34 16.24 -12.11
C PHE A 313 -31.69 16.85 -10.88
N THR A 314 -32.48 17.21 -9.87
CA THR A 314 -31.93 17.61 -8.56
C THR A 314 -31.66 16.36 -7.74
N VAL A 315 -30.42 16.10 -7.36
CA VAL A 315 -30.01 14.88 -6.65
C VAL A 315 -29.35 15.25 -5.32
N ASP A 316 -30.05 15.01 -4.21
CA ASP A 316 -29.51 15.26 -2.86
C ASP A 316 -28.82 14.00 -2.27
N ALA A 317 -29.40 12.83 -2.53
CA ALA A 317 -28.88 11.54 -2.07
C ALA A 317 -29.34 10.40 -3.00
N LEU A 318 -28.58 9.30 -2.97
CA LEU A 318 -28.97 8.03 -3.56
C LEU A 318 -29.61 7.14 -2.50
N THR A 319 -30.73 6.50 -2.83
CA THR A 319 -31.33 5.44 -2.02
C THR A 319 -31.00 4.09 -2.64
N LEU A 320 -30.14 3.31 -2.00
CA LEU A 320 -29.77 1.98 -2.47
C LEU A 320 -30.63 0.88 -1.86
N GLY A 321 -30.95 -0.10 -2.70
CA GLY A 321 -31.43 -1.40 -2.27
C GLY A 321 -32.85 -1.45 -1.68
N ALA A 322 -33.61 -0.36 -1.77
CA ALA A 322 -35.02 -0.34 -1.36
C ALA A 322 -35.83 -1.37 -2.16
N GLY A 323 -36.29 -2.42 -1.47
CA GLY A 323 -36.96 -3.57 -2.10
C GLY A 323 -36.02 -4.58 -2.78
N TYR A 324 -34.74 -4.27 -2.93
CA TYR A 324 -33.75 -5.09 -3.63
C TYR A 324 -33.42 -6.36 -2.85
N ARG A 325 -33.25 -7.47 -3.57
CA ARG A 325 -32.87 -8.78 -3.01
C ARG A 325 -31.58 -9.26 -3.66
N GLY A 326 -30.48 -9.15 -2.93
CA GLY A 326 -29.16 -9.58 -3.36
C GLY A 326 -28.06 -8.74 -2.74
N ASN A 327 -26.89 -8.79 -3.34
CA ASN A 327 -25.71 -8.08 -2.86
C ASN A 327 -25.36 -6.88 -3.76
N ILE A 328 -24.90 -5.79 -3.14
CA ILE A 328 -24.26 -4.66 -3.83
C ILE A 328 -22.90 -4.46 -3.19
N ALA A 329 -21.83 -4.49 -3.98
CA ALA A 329 -20.45 -4.39 -3.49
C ALA A 329 -19.90 -2.96 -3.60
N ARG A 330 -20.28 -2.25 -4.65
CA ARG A 330 -19.66 -0.98 -5.01
C ARG A 330 -20.66 -0.10 -5.73
N VAL A 331 -20.63 1.20 -5.45
CA VAL A 331 -21.44 2.21 -6.12
C VAL A 331 -20.59 3.46 -6.40
N VAL A 332 -20.71 3.98 -7.62
CA VAL A 332 -20.04 5.20 -8.08
C VAL A 332 -21.08 6.13 -8.70
N PHE A 333 -20.98 7.42 -8.42
CA PHE A 333 -21.86 8.43 -9.00
C PHE A 333 -21.07 9.65 -9.50
N TRP A 334 -21.29 10.00 -10.77
CA TRP A 334 -20.58 11.04 -11.49
C TRP A 334 -21.54 12.16 -11.93
N ALA A 335 -21.03 13.38 -11.99
CA ALA A 335 -21.72 14.59 -12.44
C ALA A 335 -21.80 14.74 -13.97
N ASP A 336 -21.13 13.87 -14.73
CA ASP A 336 -21.18 13.86 -16.19
C ASP A 336 -21.52 12.46 -16.74
N ALA A 337 -21.98 12.43 -17.99
CA ALA A 337 -22.18 11.20 -18.76
C ALA A 337 -20.85 10.68 -19.28
N ARG A 338 -20.40 9.56 -18.71
CA ARG A 338 -19.21 8.82 -19.13
C ARG A 338 -19.46 8.09 -20.44
N THR A 339 -18.40 7.94 -21.22
CA THR A 339 -18.40 7.20 -22.47
C THR A 339 -18.40 5.69 -22.23
N ALA A 340 -18.79 4.91 -23.23
CA ALA A 340 -18.73 3.44 -23.14
C ALA A 340 -17.30 2.91 -22.85
N ALA A 341 -16.27 3.58 -23.36
CA ALA A 341 -14.88 3.20 -23.13
C ALA A 341 -14.45 3.46 -21.68
N GLU A 342 -14.87 4.58 -21.09
CA GLU A 342 -14.63 4.89 -19.68
C GLU A 342 -15.35 3.87 -18.79
N ILE A 343 -16.64 3.62 -19.04
CA ILE A 343 -17.45 2.64 -18.30
C ILE A 343 -16.83 1.24 -18.37
N ALA A 344 -16.27 0.83 -19.52
CA ALA A 344 -15.57 -0.45 -19.65
C ALA A 344 -14.26 -0.48 -18.86
N ALA A 345 -13.52 0.63 -18.79
CA ALA A 345 -12.29 0.75 -17.99
C ALA A 345 -12.58 0.77 -16.48
N ASP A 346 -13.73 1.31 -16.07
CA ASP A 346 -14.15 1.40 -14.67
C ASP A 346 -14.54 0.03 -14.08
N ILE A 347 -14.76 -1.01 -14.90
CA ILE A 347 -15.10 -2.38 -14.42
C ILE A 347 -14.02 -2.92 -13.48
N ASP A 348 -12.77 -2.81 -13.91
CA ASP A 348 -11.61 -3.41 -13.24
C ASP A 348 -10.76 -2.38 -12.48
N SER A 349 -11.12 -1.08 -12.56
CA SER A 349 -10.40 -0.01 -11.88
C SER A 349 -11.33 0.81 -10.98
N ALA A 350 -10.89 1.08 -9.75
CA ALA A 350 -11.62 1.93 -8.83
C ALA A 350 -11.27 3.41 -9.07
N PRO A 351 -12.22 4.36 -8.93
CA PRO A 351 -11.90 5.77 -8.88
C PRO A 351 -10.89 6.07 -7.77
N THR A 352 -10.02 7.05 -8.03
CA THR A 352 -9.02 7.55 -7.06
C THR A 352 -9.65 8.38 -5.95
N GLY A 353 -10.85 8.93 -6.16
CA GLY A 353 -11.58 9.77 -5.21
C GLY A 353 -11.34 11.28 -5.41
N SER A 354 -10.43 11.65 -6.32
CA SER A 354 -9.98 13.02 -6.60
C SER A 354 -10.42 13.55 -7.96
N GLU A 355 -11.18 12.75 -8.71
CA GLU A 355 -11.75 13.14 -9.99
C GLU A 355 -12.73 14.32 -9.81
N ALA A 356 -12.63 15.31 -10.70
CA ALA A 356 -13.42 16.54 -10.60
C ALA A 356 -14.94 16.31 -10.67
N ASP A 357 -15.35 15.25 -11.39
CA ASP A 357 -16.74 14.98 -11.71
C ASP A 357 -17.34 13.91 -10.78
N LEU A 358 -16.56 13.40 -9.81
CA LEU A 358 -17.00 12.34 -8.91
C LEU A 358 -17.83 12.91 -7.75
N LEU A 359 -19.12 12.63 -7.75
CA LEU A 359 -20.06 13.08 -6.72
C LEU A 359 -20.15 12.12 -5.53
N GLY A 360 -19.71 10.87 -5.69
CA GLY A 360 -19.64 9.92 -4.60
C GLY A 360 -19.11 8.56 -5.03
N TYR A 361 -18.37 7.94 -4.11
CA TYR A 361 -17.80 6.60 -4.29
C TYR A 361 -17.88 5.83 -2.99
N TRP A 362 -18.61 4.70 -3.00
CA TRP A 362 -18.82 3.86 -1.82
C TRP A 362 -18.43 2.41 -2.10
N SER A 363 -17.49 1.91 -1.31
CA SER A 363 -17.23 0.48 -1.15
C SER A 363 -18.13 -0.05 -0.03
N LEU A 364 -19.09 -0.93 -0.38
CA LEU A 364 -20.13 -1.41 0.52
C LEU A 364 -19.66 -2.64 1.33
N SER A 365 -18.40 -2.60 1.76
CA SER A 365 -17.68 -3.67 2.46
C SER A 365 -17.75 -3.59 3.99
N GLU A 366 -18.30 -2.51 4.54
CA GLU A 366 -18.31 -2.24 5.99
C GLU A 366 -19.44 -3.02 6.69
N ARG A 367 -19.07 -4.03 7.49
CA ARG A 367 -20.01 -4.84 8.31
C ARG A 367 -20.22 -4.32 9.73
N ALA A 368 -19.49 -3.29 10.17
CA ALA A 368 -19.54 -2.79 11.55
C ALA A 368 -20.03 -1.33 11.61
N GLY A 369 -21.33 -1.14 11.90
CA GLY A 369 -21.95 0.17 12.09
C GLY A 369 -23.15 0.42 11.17
N GLN A 370 -23.78 1.59 11.32
CA GLN A 370 -24.83 2.09 10.41
C GLN A 370 -24.27 3.10 9.40
N THR A 371 -22.96 3.35 9.36
CA THR A 371 -22.32 4.33 8.49
C THR A 371 -21.59 3.64 7.34
N LEU A 372 -21.59 4.27 6.15
CA LEU A 372 -20.90 3.81 4.95
C LEU A 372 -19.89 4.87 4.52
N GLY A 373 -18.59 4.56 4.57
CA GLY A 373 -17.53 5.48 4.16
C GLY A 373 -17.69 5.97 2.71
N ASN A 374 -17.54 7.28 2.49
CA ASN A 374 -17.51 7.90 1.16
C ASN A 374 -16.05 8.26 0.82
N ALA A 375 -15.53 7.68 -0.26
CA ALA A 375 -14.15 7.86 -0.68
C ALA A 375 -13.94 9.05 -1.65
N ALA A 376 -15.01 9.73 -2.08
CA ALA A 376 -14.89 10.98 -2.82
C ALA A 376 -14.38 12.12 -1.91
N SER A 377 -13.50 12.97 -2.42
CA SER A 377 -12.94 14.08 -1.64
C SER A 377 -14.04 15.00 -1.09
N GLY A 378 -14.09 15.14 0.25
CA GLY A 378 -15.14 15.92 0.93
C GLY A 378 -16.52 15.27 1.00
N GLY A 379 -16.66 14.01 0.59
CA GLY A 379 -17.91 13.26 0.59
C GLY A 379 -18.43 12.96 2.00
N ALA A 380 -19.72 13.16 2.23
CA ALA A 380 -20.37 12.77 3.48
C ALA A 380 -20.57 11.24 3.54
N PRO A 381 -20.44 10.60 4.71
CA PRO A 381 -20.70 9.17 4.87
C PRO A 381 -22.18 8.86 4.62
N GLY A 382 -22.45 7.70 4.02
CA GLY A 382 -23.80 7.15 3.90
C GLY A 382 -24.30 6.53 5.19
N THR A 383 -25.60 6.23 5.26
CA THR A 383 -26.22 5.55 6.40
C THR A 383 -27.08 4.36 5.98
N LEU A 384 -27.10 3.32 6.80
CA LEU A 384 -27.97 2.14 6.68
C LEU A 384 -29.28 2.37 7.44
N GLY A 385 -30.40 2.23 6.74
CA GLY A 385 -31.75 2.29 7.31
C GLY A 385 -32.51 0.97 7.17
N ALA A 386 -33.43 0.71 8.09
CA ALA A 386 -34.45 -0.33 7.94
C ALA A 386 -35.77 0.32 7.51
N SER A 387 -36.46 -0.22 6.51
CA SER A 387 -37.85 0.17 6.27
C SER A 387 -38.72 -0.47 7.35
N SER A 388 -39.39 0.34 8.17
CA SER A 388 -40.31 -0.16 9.19
C SER A 388 -41.49 -0.88 8.53
N SER A 389 -41.51 -2.22 8.60
CA SER A 389 -42.73 -3.01 8.44
C SER A 389 -42.83 -4.00 9.60
N SER A 390 -43.60 -3.58 10.61
CA SER A 390 -44.15 -4.35 11.73
C SER A 390 -43.20 -5.29 12.48
N GLU A 391 -42.79 -4.85 13.67
CA GLU A 391 -42.81 -5.73 14.83
C GLU A 391 -44.22 -6.35 14.90
N THR A 392 -44.40 -7.56 14.38
CA THR A 392 -45.44 -8.42 14.93
C THR A 392 -44.90 -8.87 16.27
N SER A 393 -45.32 -8.14 17.30
CA SER A 393 -45.30 -8.55 18.69
C SER A 393 -45.46 -10.07 18.79
N ASP A 394 -44.41 -10.75 19.23
CA ASP A 394 -44.54 -12.11 19.75
C ASP A 394 -45.55 -12.06 20.89
N PRO A 395 -46.66 -12.83 20.84
CA PRO A 395 -47.60 -12.84 21.94
C PRO A 395 -46.91 -13.45 23.16
N ALA A 396 -46.85 -12.68 24.24
CA ALA A 396 -46.39 -13.11 25.54
C ALA A 396 -46.98 -14.47 25.90
N TRP A 397 -46.14 -15.50 26.03
CA TRP A 397 -46.50 -16.68 26.79
C TRP A 397 -46.21 -16.40 28.26
N SER A 398 -47.26 -15.94 28.95
CA SER A 398 -47.38 -15.98 30.40
C SER A 398 -47.37 -17.45 30.84
N SER A 399 -46.33 -17.86 31.55
CA SER A 399 -46.36 -19.07 32.36
C SER A 399 -47.15 -18.80 33.63
N ASP A 400 -48.46 -19.01 33.58
CA ASP A 400 -49.26 -19.31 34.76
C ASP A 400 -49.79 -20.75 34.60
N GLY A 401 -49.41 -21.59 35.55
CA GLY A 401 -49.76 -23.00 35.61
C GLY A 401 -51.23 -23.25 35.95
N PRO A 402 -51.57 -24.52 36.19
CA PRO A 402 -52.01 -24.88 37.53
C PRO A 402 -51.03 -25.79 38.28
#